data_AF-A0AA90U3W0-F1
#
_entry.id   AF-A0AA90U3W0-F1
#
_cell.length_a   1.000
_cell.length_b   1.000
_cell.length_c   1.000
_cell.angle_alpha   90.00
_cell.angle_beta   90.00
_cell.angle_gamma   90.00
#
_symmetry.space_group_name_H-M   'P 1'
#
loop_
_entity.id
_entity.type
_entity.pdbx_description
1 polymer ?
#
loop_
_entity_poly.entity_id
_entity_poly.type
_entity_poly.pdbx_seq_one_letter_code
_entity_poly.pdbx_strand_id
1 'polypeptide(L)'
;ARGQALLKEKLTEVYSENGEVVASFPVAEAVEKLPTVSSASTVITGGVISQRLIDVAYKAGVKSIYGAKLGNITKKPSEIRVVSWDHK
;
A
#
# COMPACT_ATOMS: atom_id res chain seq x y z
N ALA A 1 -12.07 -0.07 11.96
CA ALA A 1 -11.64 0.64 10.73
C ALA A 1 -10.98 -0.33 9.75
N ARG A 2 -11.11 -0.16 8.43
CA ARG A 2 -10.64 -1.12 7.41
C ARG A 2 -9.16 -1.51 7.56
N GLY A 3 -8.29 -0.54 7.88
CA GLY A 3 -6.86 -0.81 8.11
C GLY A 3 -6.56 -1.80 9.24
N GLN A 4 -7.38 -1.86 10.29
CA GLN A 4 -7.20 -2.84 11.38
C GLN A 4 -7.58 -4.28 10.95
N ALA A 5 -8.60 -4.42 10.11
CA ALA A 5 -8.99 -5.73 9.56
C ALA A 5 -7.86 -6.27 8.67
N LEU A 6 -7.33 -5.43 7.78
CA LEU A 6 -6.21 -5.80 6.90
C LEU A 6 -4.94 -6.17 7.67
N LEU A 7 -4.66 -5.51 8.80
CA LEU A 7 -3.56 -5.87 9.69
C LEU A 7 -3.74 -7.28 10.29
N LYS A 8 -4.94 -7.58 10.80
CA LYS A 8 -5.26 -8.89 11.39
C LYS A 8 -5.18 -10.01 10.34
N GLU A 9 -5.64 -9.73 9.13
CA GLU A 9 -5.72 -10.68 8.02
C GLU A 9 -4.42 -10.71 7.18
N LYS A 10 -3.46 -9.82 7.46
CA LYS A 10 -2.22 -9.64 6.69
C LYS A 10 -2.48 -9.47 5.19
N LEU A 11 -3.43 -8.61 4.85
CA LEU A 11 -3.82 -8.29 3.48
C LEU A 11 -3.36 -6.89 3.06
N THR A 12 -3.24 -6.71 1.75
CA THR A 12 -3.06 -5.43 1.08
C THR A 12 -4.19 -5.26 0.07
N GLU A 13 -4.85 -4.12 0.13
CA GLU A 13 -5.89 -3.73 -0.83
C GLU A 13 -5.45 -2.56 -1.67
N VAL A 14 -5.85 -2.59 -2.92
CA VAL A 14 -5.62 -1.54 -3.91
C VAL A 14 -6.96 -0.95 -4.29
N TYR A 15 -7.02 0.37 -4.26
CA TYR A 15 -8.21 1.16 -4.53
C TYR A 15 -8.02 2.00 -5.79
N SER A 16 -9.09 2.13 -6.56
CA SER A 16 -9.17 3.07 -7.68
C SER A 16 -9.31 4.51 -7.18
N GLU A 17 -9.25 5.48 -8.10
CA GLU A 17 -9.52 6.89 -7.79
C GLU A 17 -10.95 7.11 -7.28
N ASN A 18 -11.88 6.23 -7.61
CA ASN A 18 -13.28 6.30 -7.16
C ASN A 18 -13.48 5.72 -5.75
N GLY A 19 -12.43 5.18 -5.12
CA GLY A 19 -12.51 4.54 -3.82
C GLY A 19 -13.03 3.09 -3.85
N GLU A 20 -13.09 2.47 -5.02
CA GLU A 20 -13.46 1.07 -5.18
C GLU A 20 -12.25 0.15 -5.05
N VAL A 21 -12.42 -1.02 -4.43
CA VAL A 21 -11.36 -2.04 -4.33
C VAL A 21 -11.18 -2.71 -5.70
N VAL A 22 -10.01 -2.53 -6.31
CA VAL A 22 -9.66 -3.13 -7.61
C VAL A 22 -8.81 -4.40 -7.47
N ALA A 23 -8.15 -4.57 -6.33
CA ALA A 23 -7.41 -5.78 -6.00
C ALA A 23 -7.24 -5.97 -4.49
N SER A 24 -7.14 -7.23 -4.07
CA SER A 24 -6.78 -7.61 -2.69
C SER A 24 -5.90 -8.86 -2.73
N PHE A 25 -4.80 -8.83 -1.99
CA PHE A 25 -3.82 -9.92 -1.95
C PHE A 25 -3.07 -9.94 -0.62
N PRO A 26 -2.42 -11.07 -0.24
CA PRO A 26 -1.57 -11.12 0.94
C PRO A 26 -0.47 -10.07 0.93
N VAL A 27 -0.11 -9.54 2.11
CA VAL A 27 0.98 -8.56 2.28
C VAL A 27 2.29 -9.05 1.67
N ALA A 28 2.58 -10.35 1.78
CA ALA A 28 3.79 -10.96 1.23
C ALA A 28 3.86 -10.88 -0.30
N GLU A 29 2.71 -10.91 -0.98
CA GLU A 29 2.61 -10.87 -2.44
C GLU A 29 2.48 -9.44 -2.99
N ALA A 30 2.27 -8.45 -2.12
CA ALA A 30 1.92 -7.10 -2.54
C ALA A 30 2.92 -6.47 -3.51
N VAL A 31 4.20 -6.75 -3.31
CA VAL A 31 5.26 -6.21 -4.16
C VAL A 31 5.25 -6.83 -5.57
N GLU A 32 4.81 -8.08 -5.69
CA GLU A 32 4.74 -8.81 -6.95
C GLU A 32 3.44 -8.52 -7.71
N LYS A 33 2.31 -8.44 -6.99
CA LYS A 33 0.97 -8.27 -7.57
C LYS A 33 0.64 -6.82 -7.89
N LEU A 34 1.10 -5.85 -7.09
CA LEU A 34 0.74 -4.44 -7.28
C LEU A 34 1.06 -3.90 -8.69
N PRO A 35 2.22 -4.20 -9.31
CA PRO A 35 2.52 -3.77 -10.68
C PRO A 35 1.55 -4.28 -11.74
N THR A 36 0.81 -5.37 -11.48
CA THR A 36 -0.14 -5.95 -12.44
C THR A 36 -1.55 -5.40 -12.28
N VAL A 37 -1.79 -4.52 -11.30
CA VAL A 37 -3.11 -3.95 -11.03
C VAL A 37 -3.31 -2.67 -11.85
N SER A 38 -4.29 -2.69 -12.75
CA SER A 38 -4.73 -1.48 -13.46
C SER A 38 -5.51 -0.54 -12.55
N SER A 39 -5.41 0.76 -12.83
CA SER A 39 -6.16 1.81 -12.11
C SER A 39 -5.85 1.89 -10.60
N ALA A 40 -4.65 1.49 -10.19
CA ALA A 40 -4.18 1.59 -8.81
C ALA A 40 -3.92 3.06 -8.41
N SER A 41 -4.71 3.60 -7.49
CA SER A 41 -4.56 4.99 -7.00
C SER A 41 -4.12 5.03 -5.53
N THR A 42 -4.71 4.17 -4.71
CA THR A 42 -4.41 4.10 -3.27
C THR A 42 -4.13 2.66 -2.85
N VAL A 43 -3.11 2.46 -2.03
CA VAL A 43 -2.79 1.16 -1.44
C VAL A 43 -2.98 1.25 0.08
N ILE A 44 -3.71 0.29 0.65
CA ILE A 44 -3.82 0.12 2.10
C ILE A 44 -3.26 -1.25 2.44
N THR A 45 -2.16 -1.28 3.20
CA THR A 45 -1.49 -2.53 3.59
C THR A 45 -1.56 -2.77 5.09
N GLY A 46 -1.97 -3.97 5.48
CA GLY A 46 -1.86 -4.45 6.86
C GLY A 46 -0.41 -4.75 7.29
N GLY A 47 0.59 -4.38 6.48
CA GLY A 47 1.99 -4.67 6.72
C GLY A 47 2.86 -3.43 6.96
N VAL A 48 4.17 -3.66 6.92
CA VAL A 48 5.18 -2.61 6.93
C VAL A 48 5.26 -1.97 5.54
N ILE A 49 5.19 -0.64 5.48
CA ILE A 49 5.48 0.11 4.28
C ILE A 49 7.00 0.12 4.10
N SER A 50 7.49 -0.70 3.18
CA SER A 50 8.92 -0.80 2.83
C SER A 50 9.27 0.10 1.65
N GLN A 51 10.55 0.43 1.48
CA GLN A 51 11.04 1.16 0.29
C GLN A 51 10.64 0.44 -1.01
N ARG A 52 10.79 -0.90 -1.05
CA ARG A 52 10.43 -1.71 -2.21
C ARG A 52 8.94 -1.60 -2.56
N LEU A 53 8.06 -1.56 -1.55
CA LEU A 53 6.62 -1.34 -1.76
C LEU A 53 6.36 0.06 -2.34
N ILE A 54 7.02 1.09 -1.82
CA ILE A 54 6.91 2.47 -2.34
C ILE A 54 7.35 2.52 -3.81
N ASP A 55 8.47 1.88 -4.14
CA ASP A 55 9.03 1.90 -5.50
C ASP A 55 8.08 1.22 -6.51
N VAL A 56 7.51 0.06 -6.16
CA VAL A 56 6.55 -0.63 -7.06
C VAL A 56 5.22 0.10 -7.15
N ALA A 57 4.74 0.69 -6.06
CA ALA A 57 3.51 1.47 -6.04
C ALA A 57 3.63 2.72 -6.90
N TYR A 58 4.76 3.43 -6.78
CA TYR A 58 5.05 4.60 -7.61
C TYR A 58 5.06 4.25 -9.11
N LYS A 59 5.71 3.13 -9.48
CA LYS A 59 5.69 2.64 -10.87
C LYS A 59 4.30 2.22 -11.34
N ALA A 60 3.45 1.74 -10.43
CA ALA A 60 2.06 1.40 -10.72
C ALA A 60 1.12 2.62 -10.79
N GLY A 61 1.63 3.85 -10.58
CA GLY A 61 0.84 5.08 -10.62
C GLY A 61 0.07 5.38 -9.32
N VAL A 62 0.38 4.67 -8.24
CA VAL A 62 -0.24 4.88 -6.92
C VAL A 62 0.18 6.24 -6.36
N LYS A 63 -0.81 7.02 -5.91
CA LYS A 63 -0.65 8.35 -5.34
C LYS A 63 -0.54 8.33 -3.82
N SER A 64 -1.14 7.33 -3.17
CA SER A 64 -1.18 7.23 -1.70
C SER A 64 -0.98 5.81 -1.20
N ILE A 65 -0.14 5.64 -0.18
CA ILE A 65 0.07 4.39 0.54
C ILE A 65 -0.22 4.61 2.02
N TYR A 66 -1.11 3.80 2.55
CA TYR A 66 -1.41 3.71 3.97
C TYR A 66 -0.97 2.35 4.48
N GLY A 67 -0.25 2.30 5.60
CA GLY A 67 0.16 1.02 6.17
C GLY A 67 0.23 1.01 7.69
N ALA A 68 0.29 -0.20 8.28
CA ALA A 68 0.31 -0.36 9.72
C ALA A 68 1.57 0.21 10.36
N LYS A 69 2.72 0.13 9.68
CA LYS A 69 3.99 0.63 10.18
C LYS A 69 4.85 1.17 9.05
N LEU A 70 5.56 2.26 9.28
CA LEU A 70 6.58 2.74 8.36
C LEU A 70 7.88 1.95 8.59
N GLY A 71 8.42 1.34 7.54
CA GLY A 71 9.72 0.69 7.56
C GLY A 71 10.87 1.70 7.46
N ASN A 72 12.08 1.20 7.21
CA ASN A 72 13.22 2.08 6.94
C ASN A 72 13.11 2.64 5.52
N ILE A 73 12.70 3.90 5.38
CA ILE A 73 12.52 4.59 4.11
C ILE A 73 13.66 5.59 3.94
N THR A 74 14.46 5.41 2.89
CA THR A 74 15.61 6.28 2.61
C THR A 74 15.23 7.41 1.65
N LYS A 75 14.30 7.15 0.73
CA LYS A 75 13.85 8.12 -0.29
C LYS A 75 12.36 8.03 -0.48
N LYS A 76 11.68 9.16 -0.29
CA LYS A 76 10.26 9.30 -0.61
C LYS A 76 10.12 10.11 -1.89
N PRO A 77 9.59 9.54 -2.99
CA PRO A 77 9.22 10.32 -4.17
C PRO A 77 8.27 11.45 -3.76
N SER A 78 8.47 12.67 -4.26
CA SER A 78 7.66 13.85 -3.90
C SER A 78 6.18 13.68 -4.24
N GLU A 79 5.87 12.83 -5.22
CA GLU A 79 4.52 12.65 -5.77
C GLU A 79 3.72 11.54 -5.07
N ILE A 80 4.32 10.75 -4.16
CA ILE A 80 3.62 9.69 -3.44
C ILE A 80 3.44 10.02 -1.96
N ARG A 81 2.18 10.08 -1.51
CA ARG A 81 1.84 10.26 -0.09
C ARG A 81 1.98 8.92 0.62
N VAL A 82 2.75 8.90 1.70
CA VAL A 82 2.95 7.71 2.55
C VAL A 82 2.56 8.07 3.97
N VAL A 83 1.66 7.29 4.56
CA VAL A 83 1.10 7.48 5.90
C VAL A 83 1.09 6.14 6.63
N SER A 84 1.60 6.11 7.86
CA SER A 84 1.47 4.95 8.73
C SER A 84 0.61 5.27 9.94
N TRP A 85 -0.25 4.34 10.34
CA TRP A 85 -0.95 4.41 11.62
C TRP A 85 -0.20 3.55 12.64
N ASP A 86 0.99 4.00 13.06
CA ASP A 86 1.82 3.25 14.02
C ASP A 86 1.01 2.89 15.26
N HIS A 87 0.61 1.62 15.38
CA HIS A 87 -0.17 1.10 16.49
C HIS A 87 0.85 0.75 17.58
N LYS A 88 1.25 1.76 18.35
CA LYS A 88 1.88 1.53 19.65
C LYS A 88 0.86 1.03 20.65
#